data_AF-A0AA85ESI5-F1
#
_entry.id   AF-A0AA85ESI5-F1
#
_cell.length_a   1.000
_cell.length_b   1.000
_cell.length_c   1.000
_cell.angle_alpha   90.00
_cell.angle_beta   90.00
_cell.angle_gamma   90.00
#
_symmetry.space_group_name_H-M   'P 1'
#
loop_
_entity.id
_entity.type
_entity.pdbx_description
1 polymer ?
#
loop_
_entity_poly.entity_id
_entity_poly.type
_entity_poly.pdbx_seq_one_letter_code
_entity_poly.pdbx_strand_id
1 'polypeptide(L)'
;MQKSKITNRLCRLPGRLDGKLVIVTGANIGCGLELSGELARRGCIVIMACRDLEKGFLGKEILLDRFGDRSQEKWRKSPAGSGVEPFLEVVKTSQLIVEHLDLACLESIRHFAKKIQHQYTRLDILIHNAGMMATSYMETHDGFELQMGVNHLGPVLLTELLLPLLYNGAPSRVIVIASNLYQQGDIDVNNLNLRGEQYGPFKAYNQSKLANVLYVRELAKHLDGLKVIPMAVHPGAVRTEISNTGDHRYQVTFRNTSSAIPLCQTVQLITRTSQMPWYGRK
;
A
#
# COMPACT_ATOMS: atom_id res chain seq x y z
N MET A 1 6.17 14.39 33.18
CA MET A 1 6.15 13.96 31.75
C MET A 1 6.46 12.48 31.67
N GLN A 2 5.45 11.62 31.50
CA GLN A 2 5.66 10.19 31.28
C GLN A 2 6.26 9.98 29.89
N LYS A 3 7.49 9.48 29.83
CA LYS A 3 8.09 8.96 28.59
C LYS A 3 7.19 7.83 28.08
N SER A 4 6.60 7.99 26.90
CA SER A 4 5.82 6.93 26.27
C SER A 4 6.77 5.75 25.99
N LYS A 5 6.54 4.62 26.67
CA LYS A 5 7.25 3.38 26.40
C LYS A 5 6.86 2.92 24.99
N ILE A 6 7.75 3.07 24.02
CA ILE A 6 7.61 2.46 22.69
C ILE A 6 7.58 0.94 22.89
N THR A 7 6.39 0.34 22.85
CA THR A 7 6.27 -1.13 22.92
C THR A 7 6.50 -1.73 21.54
N ASN A 8 7.48 -2.64 21.41
CA ASN A 8 7.76 -3.41 20.19
C ASN A 8 6.68 -4.50 19.91
N ARG A 9 5.39 -4.15 19.96
CA ARG A 9 4.33 -5.10 19.62
C ARG A 9 4.23 -5.23 18.11
N LEU A 10 4.39 -6.46 17.63
CA LEU A 10 4.03 -6.82 16.27
C LEU A 10 2.50 -6.70 16.16
N CYS A 11 1.99 -5.84 15.28
CA CYS A 11 0.56 -5.87 15.02
C CYS A 11 0.26 -7.02 14.08
N ARG A 12 -0.47 -7.97 14.65
CA ARG A 12 -1.01 -9.14 14.00
C ARG A 12 -2.47 -8.80 13.71
N LEU A 13 -2.91 -8.92 12.47
CA LEU A 13 -4.34 -8.98 12.18
C LEU A 13 -4.88 -10.23 12.88
N PRO A 14 -5.63 -10.09 14.01
CA PRO A 14 -5.85 -11.21 14.93
C PRO A 14 -7.09 -12.03 14.55
N GLY A 15 -7.40 -12.11 13.25
CA GLY A 15 -8.62 -12.75 12.79
C GLY A 15 -8.66 -12.96 11.28
N ARG A 16 -9.71 -13.67 10.86
CA ARG A 16 -10.05 -13.87 9.45
C ARG A 16 -10.75 -12.65 8.86
N LEU A 17 -10.63 -12.52 7.54
CA LEU A 17 -11.18 -11.47 6.71
C LEU A 17 -11.96 -12.08 5.54
N ASP A 18 -12.66 -13.19 5.81
CA ASP A 18 -13.40 -13.95 4.81
C ASP A 18 -14.41 -13.09 4.07
N GLY A 19 -14.44 -13.24 2.75
CA GLY A 19 -15.40 -12.55 1.88
C GLY A 19 -15.17 -11.04 1.72
N LYS A 20 -14.13 -10.48 2.35
CA LYS A 20 -13.76 -9.07 2.18
C LYS A 20 -13.13 -8.86 0.81
N LEU A 21 -13.62 -7.85 0.07
CA LEU A 21 -13.03 -7.45 -1.20
C LEU A 21 -11.96 -6.37 -0.96
N VAL A 22 -10.75 -6.61 -1.44
CA VAL A 22 -9.61 -5.72 -1.26
C VAL A 22 -8.98 -5.38 -2.61
N ILE A 23 -8.67 -4.11 -2.85
CA ILE A 23 -7.85 -3.68 -3.99
C ILE A 23 -6.47 -3.29 -3.47
N VAL A 24 -5.41 -3.82 -4.08
CA VAL A 24 -4.02 -3.45 -3.80
C VAL A 24 -3.38 -2.94 -5.09
N THR A 25 -2.96 -1.67 -5.09
CA THR A 25 -2.23 -1.11 -6.24
C THR A 25 -0.76 -1.51 -6.20
N GLY A 26 -0.14 -1.79 -7.36
CA GLY A 26 1.26 -2.19 -7.45
C GLY A 26 1.51 -3.56 -6.79
N ALA A 27 0.59 -4.49 -7.01
CA ALA A 27 0.55 -5.79 -6.34
C ALA A 27 1.38 -6.90 -6.99
N ASN A 28 2.16 -6.58 -8.03
CA ASN A 28 2.93 -7.56 -8.79
C ASN A 28 4.27 -7.92 -8.13
N ILE A 29 4.86 -7.03 -7.32
CA ILE A 29 6.19 -7.21 -6.70
C ILE A 29 6.25 -6.58 -5.29
N GLY A 30 7.34 -6.86 -4.57
CA GLY A 30 7.69 -6.21 -3.31
C GLY A 30 6.57 -6.24 -2.27
N CYS A 31 6.35 -5.12 -1.58
CA CYS A 31 5.35 -5.03 -0.52
C CYS A 31 3.93 -5.32 -1.01
N GLY A 32 3.55 -4.88 -2.21
CA GLY A 32 2.20 -5.08 -2.74
C GLY A 32 1.89 -6.57 -2.96
N LEU A 33 2.87 -7.32 -3.45
CA LEU A 33 2.75 -8.76 -3.63
C LEU A 33 2.60 -9.50 -2.30
N GLU A 34 3.46 -9.19 -1.32
CA GLU A 34 3.40 -9.80 0.01
C GLU A 34 2.09 -9.46 0.73
N LEU A 35 1.63 -8.21 0.64
CA LEU A 35 0.34 -7.77 1.18
C LEU A 35 -0.82 -8.57 0.56
N SER A 36 -0.80 -8.75 -0.76
CA SER A 36 -1.82 -9.51 -1.48
C SER A 36 -1.88 -10.97 -1.01
N GLY A 37 -0.72 -11.61 -0.84
CA GLY A 37 -0.63 -12.96 -0.29
C GLY A 37 -1.14 -13.07 1.15
N GLU A 38 -0.73 -12.15 2.01
CA GLU A 38 -1.13 -12.14 3.43
C GLU A 38 -2.63 -11.86 3.61
N LEU A 39 -3.24 -11.03 2.76
CA LEU A 39 -4.68 -10.79 2.75
C LEU A 39 -5.46 -12.00 2.23
N ALA A 40 -5.01 -12.60 1.12
CA ALA A 40 -5.64 -13.78 0.55
C ALA A 40 -5.61 -14.97 1.53
N ARG A 41 -4.48 -15.18 2.23
CA ARG A 41 -4.37 -16.22 3.28
C ARG A 41 -5.33 -16.01 4.45
N ARG A 42 -5.82 -14.78 4.66
CA ARG A 42 -6.83 -14.45 5.67
C ARG A 42 -8.26 -14.53 5.14
N GLY A 43 -8.46 -14.98 3.89
CA GLY A 43 -9.78 -15.19 3.30
C GLY A 43 -10.31 -14.04 2.44
N CYS A 44 -9.51 -12.99 2.23
CA CYS A 44 -9.92 -11.91 1.33
C CYS A 44 -9.98 -12.38 -0.13
N ILE A 45 -10.82 -11.70 -0.90
CA ILE A 45 -10.70 -11.64 -2.36
C ILE A 45 -9.87 -10.39 -2.66
N VAL A 46 -8.73 -10.57 -3.33
CA VAL A 46 -7.75 -9.53 -3.60
C VAL A 46 -7.69 -9.24 -5.10
N ILE A 47 -8.04 -8.02 -5.47
CA ILE A 47 -7.79 -7.45 -6.79
C ILE A 47 -6.38 -6.86 -6.77
N MET A 48 -5.47 -7.56 -7.45
CA MET A 48 -4.10 -7.15 -7.72
C MET A 48 -4.10 -6.19 -8.90
N ALA A 49 -4.14 -4.88 -8.61
CA ALA A 49 -4.19 -3.83 -9.62
C ALA A 49 -2.75 -3.49 -10.08
N CYS A 50 -2.44 -3.83 -11.32
CA CYS A 50 -1.08 -3.82 -11.86
C CYS A 50 -1.04 -3.07 -13.20
N ARG A 51 -0.01 -2.25 -13.42
CA ARG A 51 0.22 -1.62 -14.73
C ARG A 51 0.64 -2.65 -15.78
N ASP A 52 1.52 -3.56 -15.40
CA ASP A 52 2.01 -4.63 -16.25
C ASP A 52 1.25 -5.93 -15.90
N LEU A 53 0.37 -6.35 -16.81
CA LEU A 53 -0.46 -7.53 -16.59
C LEU A 53 0.35 -8.82 -16.56
N GLU A 54 1.38 -8.97 -17.40
CA GLU A 54 2.22 -10.16 -17.42
C GLU A 54 2.93 -10.35 -16.06
N LYS A 55 3.52 -9.26 -15.54
CA LYS A 55 4.10 -9.28 -14.18
C LYS A 55 3.03 -9.50 -13.10
N GLY A 56 1.82 -8.99 -13.29
CA GLY A 56 0.70 -9.23 -12.39
C GLY A 56 0.33 -10.73 -12.30
N PHE A 57 0.19 -11.40 -13.45
CA PHE A 57 -0.08 -12.84 -13.52
C PHE A 57 1.08 -13.68 -12.99
N LEU A 58 2.33 -13.29 -13.28
CA LEU A 58 3.50 -13.94 -12.69
C LEU A 58 3.51 -13.82 -11.16
N GLY A 59 3.21 -12.63 -10.62
CA GLY A 59 3.06 -12.40 -9.18
C GLY A 59 1.97 -13.28 -8.58
N LYS A 60 0.82 -13.41 -9.25
CA LYS A 60 -0.25 -14.33 -8.84
C LYS A 60 0.25 -15.78 -8.77
N GLU A 61 0.95 -16.28 -9.78
CA GLU A 61 1.49 -17.65 -9.76
C GLU A 61 2.52 -17.86 -8.64
N ILE A 62 3.37 -16.88 -8.36
CA ILE A 62 4.30 -16.90 -7.22
C ILE A 62 3.52 -17.07 -5.89
N LEU A 63 2.41 -16.35 -5.71
CA LEU A 63 1.57 -16.48 -4.51
C LEU A 63 0.90 -17.85 -4.43
N LEU A 64 0.42 -18.40 -5.55
CA LEU A 64 -0.22 -19.72 -5.58
C LEU A 64 0.78 -20.86 -5.36
N ASP A 65 2.01 -20.74 -5.83
CA ASP A 65 3.08 -21.70 -5.51
C ASP A 65 3.45 -21.67 -4.03
N ARG A 66 3.57 -20.45 -3.46
CA ARG A 66 3.94 -20.26 -2.06
C ARG A 66 2.83 -20.66 -1.08
N PHE A 67 1.59 -20.34 -1.41
CA PHE A 67 0.47 -20.34 -0.45
C PHE A 67 -0.77 -21.09 -0.91
N GLY A 68 -0.81 -21.60 -2.15
CA GLY A 68 -1.93 -22.38 -2.68
C GLY A 68 -1.83 -23.88 -2.37
N ASP A 69 -2.75 -24.67 -2.93
CA ASP A 69 -2.91 -26.10 -2.64
C ASP A 69 -1.66 -26.94 -2.93
N ARG A 70 -0.83 -26.47 -3.87
CA ARG A 70 0.44 -27.12 -4.24
C ARG A 70 1.56 -26.90 -3.22
N SER A 71 1.36 -26.04 -2.22
CA SER A 71 2.39 -25.68 -1.25
C SER A 71 2.60 -26.76 -0.18
N GLN A 72 3.86 -27.15 0.05
CA GLN A 72 4.27 -28.17 1.03
C GLN A 72 4.16 -27.69 2.49
N GLU A 73 2.94 -27.45 3.01
CA GLU A 73 2.60 -26.94 4.37
C GLU A 73 3.25 -25.60 4.80
N LYS A 74 4.17 -25.06 4.00
CA LYS A 74 4.87 -23.79 4.20
C LYS A 74 3.90 -22.61 4.24
N TRP A 75 2.71 -22.74 3.65
CA TRP A 75 1.64 -21.77 3.72
C TRP A 75 1.16 -21.49 5.15
N ARG A 76 1.48 -22.30 6.16
CA ARG A 76 1.13 -21.97 7.56
C ARG A 76 2.08 -20.97 8.20
N LYS A 77 3.31 -20.81 7.68
CA LYS A 77 4.30 -19.91 8.28
C LYS A 77 4.02 -18.47 7.85
N SER A 78 3.85 -17.56 8.81
CA SER A 78 3.75 -16.13 8.54
C SER A 78 4.99 -15.40 9.05
N PRO A 79 5.54 -14.45 8.29
CA PRO A 79 6.58 -13.56 8.79
C PRO A 79 6.12 -12.68 9.97
N ALA A 80 4.81 -12.50 10.18
CA ALA A 80 4.25 -11.74 11.30
C ALA A 80 4.47 -12.37 12.70
N GLY A 81 5.11 -13.55 12.74
CA GLY A 81 5.44 -14.28 13.96
C GLY A 81 4.34 -15.27 14.40
N SER A 82 4.57 -15.98 15.49
CA SER A 82 3.65 -17.02 16.00
C SER A 82 2.33 -16.48 16.52
N GLY A 83 1.24 -17.25 16.44
CA GLY A 83 -0.10 -16.91 16.91
C GLY A 83 -1.05 -16.34 15.85
N VAL A 84 -0.64 -16.27 14.58
CA VAL A 84 -1.54 -15.93 13.45
C VAL A 84 -1.94 -17.16 12.64
N GLU A 85 -1.23 -18.27 12.80
CA GLU A 85 -1.42 -19.53 12.08
C GLU A 85 -2.88 -20.03 12.12
N PRO A 86 -3.63 -19.91 13.24
CA PRO A 86 -5.04 -20.32 13.26
C PRO A 86 -5.95 -19.54 12.30
N PHE A 87 -5.51 -18.37 11.82
CA PHE A 87 -6.28 -17.50 10.94
C PHE A 87 -5.81 -17.54 9.49
N LEU A 88 -4.84 -18.39 9.18
CA LEU A 88 -4.33 -18.56 7.83
C LEU A 88 -5.01 -19.77 7.20
N GLU A 89 -5.28 -19.67 5.91
CA GLU A 89 -5.74 -20.75 5.06
C GLU A 89 -4.96 -20.75 3.75
N VAL A 90 -5.10 -21.87 3.03
CA VAL A 90 -4.59 -22.02 1.67
C VAL A 90 -5.25 -21.01 0.75
N VAL A 91 -4.45 -20.37 -0.11
CA VAL A 91 -4.93 -19.40 -1.09
C VAL A 91 -5.49 -20.10 -2.32
N LYS A 92 -6.74 -19.79 -2.67
CA LYS A 92 -7.40 -20.29 -3.87
C LYS A 92 -7.14 -19.35 -5.05
N THR A 93 -7.07 -19.90 -6.27
CA THR A 93 -6.92 -19.12 -7.51
C THR A 93 -8.00 -18.05 -7.69
N SER A 94 -9.22 -18.30 -7.20
CA SER A 94 -10.34 -17.37 -7.24
C SER A 94 -10.20 -16.17 -6.29
N GLN A 95 -9.32 -16.23 -5.30
CA GLN A 95 -9.06 -15.13 -4.38
C GLN A 95 -8.09 -14.09 -4.95
N LEU A 96 -7.31 -14.43 -5.98
CA LEU A 96 -6.33 -13.53 -6.58
C LEU A 96 -6.80 -13.12 -7.98
N ILE A 97 -7.27 -11.89 -8.14
CA ILE A 97 -7.81 -11.36 -9.38
C ILE A 97 -6.83 -10.31 -9.89
N VAL A 98 -6.28 -10.49 -11.10
CA VAL A 98 -5.33 -9.53 -11.69
C VAL A 98 -6.10 -8.59 -12.59
N GLU A 99 -5.92 -7.29 -12.40
CA GLU A 99 -6.59 -6.26 -13.18
C GLU A 99 -5.62 -5.16 -13.60
N HIS A 100 -5.83 -4.63 -14.81
CA HIS A 100 -4.97 -3.57 -15.35
C HIS A 100 -5.30 -2.22 -14.71
N LEU A 101 -4.28 -1.53 -14.21
CA LEU A 101 -4.38 -0.18 -13.70
C LEU A 101 -3.04 0.56 -13.89
N ASP A 102 -3.05 1.61 -14.72
CA ASP A 102 -1.95 2.56 -14.79
C ASP A 102 -2.30 3.85 -14.05
N LEU A 103 -1.63 4.11 -12.92
CA LEU A 103 -1.82 5.33 -12.13
C LEU A 103 -1.22 6.58 -12.79
N ALA A 104 -0.41 6.41 -13.85
CA ALA A 104 0.11 7.51 -14.67
C ALA A 104 -0.83 7.88 -15.83
N CYS A 105 -2.07 7.37 -15.85
CA CYS A 105 -3.07 7.67 -16.88
C CYS A 105 -4.47 7.78 -16.28
N LEU A 106 -5.04 8.98 -16.29
CA LEU A 106 -6.37 9.24 -15.72
C LEU A 106 -7.48 8.44 -16.43
N GLU A 107 -7.36 8.21 -17.73
CA GLU A 107 -8.27 7.36 -18.48
C GLU A 107 -8.21 5.90 -18.01
N SER A 108 -7.00 5.38 -17.78
CA SER A 108 -6.81 4.03 -17.24
C SER A 108 -7.48 3.87 -15.87
N ILE A 109 -7.32 4.86 -14.99
CA ILE A 109 -7.95 4.88 -13.66
C ILE A 109 -9.47 4.87 -13.78
N ARG A 110 -10.05 5.68 -14.67
CA ARG A 110 -11.51 5.73 -14.90
C ARG A 110 -12.04 4.42 -15.46
N HIS A 111 -11.33 3.82 -16.41
CA HIS A 111 -11.68 2.52 -16.97
C HIS A 111 -11.68 1.42 -15.90
N PHE A 112 -10.61 1.34 -15.11
CA PHE A 112 -10.51 0.41 -13.99
C PHE A 112 -11.66 0.60 -13.01
N ALA A 113 -11.90 1.82 -12.53
CA ALA A 113 -12.96 2.09 -11.56
C ALA A 113 -14.35 1.71 -12.08
N LYS A 114 -14.66 2.07 -13.35
CA LYS A 114 -15.92 1.70 -13.99
C LYS A 114 -16.10 0.19 -14.09
N LYS A 115 -15.03 -0.54 -14.44
CA LYS A 115 -15.05 -2.00 -14.48
C LYS A 115 -15.34 -2.60 -13.11
N ILE A 116 -14.66 -2.13 -12.05
CA ILE A 116 -14.87 -2.60 -10.69
C ILE A 116 -16.31 -2.31 -10.21
N GLN A 117 -16.83 -1.10 -10.46
CA GLN A 117 -18.20 -0.73 -10.12
C GLN A 117 -19.26 -1.58 -10.83
N HIS A 118 -18.97 -2.07 -12.03
CA HIS A 118 -19.87 -2.96 -12.76
C HIS A 118 -19.82 -4.40 -12.21
N GLN A 119 -18.66 -4.86 -11.76
CA GLN A 119 -18.46 -6.24 -11.30
C GLN A 119 -18.79 -6.44 -9.82
N TYR A 120 -18.68 -5.40 -9.00
CA TYR A 120 -18.79 -5.49 -7.55
C TYR A 120 -19.71 -4.40 -7.00
N THR A 121 -20.49 -4.76 -5.98
CA THR A 121 -21.40 -3.83 -5.30
C THR A 121 -20.81 -3.21 -4.04
N ARG A 122 -19.67 -3.71 -3.56
CA ARG A 122 -18.99 -3.26 -2.33
C ARG A 122 -17.48 -3.34 -2.47
N LEU A 123 -16.76 -2.50 -1.73
CA LEU A 123 -15.31 -2.56 -1.53
C LEU A 123 -15.00 -2.40 -0.04
N ASP A 124 -14.28 -3.34 0.56
CA ASP A 124 -13.99 -3.31 2.00
C ASP A 124 -12.68 -2.58 2.31
N ILE A 125 -11.65 -2.75 1.47
CA ILE A 125 -10.33 -2.15 1.69
C ILE A 125 -9.73 -1.71 0.35
N LEU A 126 -9.33 -0.44 0.25
CA LEU A 126 -8.53 0.10 -0.84
C LEU A 126 -7.12 0.40 -0.33
N ILE A 127 -6.10 -0.23 -0.90
CA ILE A 127 -4.70 -0.02 -0.51
C ILE A 127 -3.92 0.62 -1.66
N HIS A 128 -3.58 1.89 -1.47
CA HIS A 128 -2.67 2.65 -2.33
C HIS A 128 -1.23 2.34 -1.96
N ASN A 129 -0.72 1.22 -2.48
CA ASN A 129 0.64 0.74 -2.28
C ASN A 129 1.58 1.09 -3.43
N ALA A 130 1.07 1.18 -4.66
CA ALA A 130 1.87 1.56 -5.82
C ALA A 130 2.59 2.87 -5.57
N GLY A 131 3.86 2.91 -5.96
CA GLY A 131 4.65 4.11 -5.86
C GLY A 131 6.00 3.98 -6.53
N MET A 132 6.60 5.13 -6.80
CA MET A 132 7.92 5.26 -7.39
C MET A 132 8.70 6.37 -6.72
N MET A 133 10.02 6.27 -6.74
CA MET A 133 10.92 7.14 -6.00
C MET A 133 12.15 7.48 -6.84
N ALA A 134 12.63 8.71 -6.68
CA ALA A 134 13.94 9.17 -7.15
C ALA A 134 14.18 8.92 -8.66
N THR A 135 13.17 9.19 -9.47
CA THR A 135 13.27 9.09 -10.93
C THR A 135 13.84 10.38 -11.54
N SER A 136 14.32 10.30 -12.78
CA SER A 136 14.49 11.49 -13.62
C SER A 136 13.13 12.14 -13.90
N TYR A 137 13.14 13.42 -14.28
CA TYR A 137 11.91 14.13 -14.64
C TYR A 137 11.23 13.42 -15.82
N MET A 138 9.96 13.09 -15.62
CA MET A 138 9.06 12.54 -16.61
C MET A 138 7.66 13.04 -16.30
N GLU A 139 6.78 13.00 -17.30
CA GLU A 139 5.37 13.30 -17.11
C GLU A 139 4.51 12.04 -17.24
N THR A 140 3.38 12.03 -16.53
CA THR A 140 2.29 11.11 -16.78
C THR A 140 1.69 11.33 -18.16
N HIS A 141 0.83 10.43 -18.61
CA HIS A 141 0.06 10.62 -19.85
C HIS A 141 -0.70 11.96 -19.86
N ASP A 142 -1.19 12.40 -18.70
CA ASP A 142 -1.98 13.61 -18.54
C ASP A 142 -1.15 14.88 -18.21
N GLY A 143 0.19 14.82 -18.31
CA GLY A 143 1.06 15.99 -18.15
C GLY A 143 1.39 16.40 -16.72
N PHE A 144 1.20 15.51 -15.73
CA PHE A 144 1.67 15.72 -14.35
C PHE A 144 3.08 15.19 -14.16
N GLU A 145 3.85 15.75 -13.24
CA GLU A 145 5.12 15.14 -12.82
C GLU A 145 4.90 13.70 -12.36
N LEU A 146 5.73 12.78 -12.83
CA LEU A 146 5.45 11.36 -12.72
C LEU A 146 5.33 10.86 -11.26
N GLN A 147 6.18 11.30 -10.34
CA GLN A 147 6.11 10.88 -8.94
C GLN A 147 4.85 11.45 -8.26
N MET A 148 4.49 12.71 -8.50
CA MET A 148 3.25 13.33 -8.02
C MET A 148 2.01 12.64 -8.61
N GLY A 149 2.03 12.39 -9.91
CA GLY A 149 0.96 11.70 -10.64
C GLY A 149 0.69 10.31 -10.09
N VAL A 150 1.72 9.46 -10.04
CA VAL A 150 1.58 8.05 -9.65
C VAL A 150 1.40 7.87 -8.14
N ASN A 151 2.17 8.59 -7.30
CA ASN A 151 2.12 8.39 -5.85
C ASN A 151 0.90 9.04 -5.20
N HIS A 152 0.31 10.07 -5.84
CA HIS A 152 -0.69 10.92 -5.21
C HIS A 152 -1.93 11.17 -6.07
N LEU A 153 -1.82 11.85 -7.22
CA LEU A 153 -3.00 12.30 -7.99
C LEU A 153 -3.83 11.13 -8.53
N GLY A 154 -3.18 10.10 -9.04
CA GLY A 154 -3.84 8.88 -9.50
C GLY A 154 -4.60 8.16 -8.37
N PRO A 155 -3.94 7.88 -7.22
CA PRO A 155 -4.60 7.37 -6.02
C PRO A 155 -5.79 8.21 -5.52
N VAL A 156 -5.68 9.54 -5.54
CA VAL A 156 -6.79 10.44 -5.18
C VAL A 156 -7.98 10.21 -6.11
N LEU A 157 -7.77 10.29 -7.44
CA LEU A 157 -8.84 10.05 -8.40
C LEU A 157 -9.46 8.64 -8.23
N LEU A 158 -8.63 7.62 -8.04
CA LEU A 158 -9.09 6.26 -7.84
C LEU A 158 -9.96 6.12 -6.59
N THR A 159 -9.58 6.75 -5.47
CA THR A 159 -10.42 6.75 -4.27
C THR A 159 -11.75 7.44 -4.55
N GLU A 160 -11.74 8.66 -5.09
CA GLU A 160 -12.96 9.43 -5.35
C GLU A 160 -13.95 8.64 -6.22
N LEU A 161 -13.47 7.96 -7.26
CA LEU A 161 -14.30 7.12 -8.11
C LEU A 161 -14.84 5.87 -7.39
N LEU A 162 -14.09 5.31 -6.43
CA LEU A 162 -14.49 4.09 -5.71
C LEU A 162 -15.22 4.36 -4.38
N LEU A 163 -15.37 5.62 -3.97
CA LEU A 163 -16.11 6.00 -2.75
C LEU A 163 -17.50 5.35 -2.65
N PRO A 164 -18.34 5.29 -3.72
CA PRO A 164 -19.64 4.61 -3.64
C PRO A 164 -19.54 3.14 -3.20
N LEU A 165 -18.54 2.39 -3.68
CA LEU A 165 -18.33 1.00 -3.27
C LEU A 165 -17.80 0.90 -1.83
N LEU A 166 -16.96 1.86 -1.42
CA LEU A 166 -16.45 1.94 -0.05
C LEU A 166 -17.57 2.24 0.96
N TYR A 167 -18.55 3.07 0.59
CA TYR A 167 -19.75 3.29 1.40
C TYR A 167 -20.56 2.00 1.57
N ASN A 168 -20.79 1.26 0.49
CA ASN A 168 -21.49 -0.02 0.53
C ASN A 168 -20.72 -1.11 1.31
N GLY A 169 -19.39 -1.00 1.36
CA GLY A 169 -18.52 -1.89 2.11
C GLY A 169 -18.36 -1.51 3.59
N ALA A 170 -18.96 -0.41 4.06
CA ALA A 170 -18.73 0.12 5.39
C ALA A 170 -19.07 -0.92 6.51
N PRO A 171 -18.25 -1.03 7.58
CA PRO A 171 -17.01 -0.29 7.81
C PRO A 171 -15.89 -0.70 6.85
N SER A 172 -15.34 0.27 6.13
CA SER A 172 -14.34 0.07 5.08
C SER A 172 -13.12 0.96 5.31
N ARG A 173 -12.04 0.72 4.58
CA ARG A 173 -10.74 1.37 4.82
C ARG A 173 -10.09 1.84 3.53
N VAL A 174 -9.52 3.04 3.56
CA VAL A 174 -8.59 3.53 2.53
C VAL A 174 -7.21 3.63 3.19
N ILE A 175 -6.24 2.86 2.70
CA ILE A 175 -4.89 2.77 3.26
C ILE A 175 -3.92 3.36 2.25
N VAL A 176 -3.26 4.46 2.61
CA VAL A 176 -2.27 5.13 1.76
C VAL A 176 -0.86 4.85 2.27
N ILE A 177 -0.03 4.23 1.42
CA ILE A 177 1.38 3.98 1.75
C ILE A 177 2.21 5.26 1.51
N ALA A 178 2.51 5.94 2.62
CA ALA A 178 3.35 7.11 2.69
C ALA A 178 4.84 6.74 2.92
N SER A 179 5.68 7.72 3.22
CA SER A 179 7.09 7.53 3.59
C SER A 179 7.46 8.47 4.72
N ASN A 180 8.32 8.10 5.70
CA ASN A 180 8.87 9.05 6.67
C ASN A 180 9.55 10.25 6.02
N LEU A 181 9.99 10.13 4.76
CA LEU A 181 10.51 11.25 3.99
C LEU A 181 9.47 12.37 3.71
N TYR A 182 8.18 12.15 4.01
CA TYR A 182 7.17 13.22 4.03
C TYR A 182 7.57 14.38 4.95
N GLN A 183 8.34 14.10 6.02
CA GLN A 183 8.80 15.11 6.98
C GLN A 183 9.80 16.10 6.38
N GLN A 184 10.40 15.75 5.24
CA GLN A 184 11.31 16.59 4.46
C GLN A 184 10.62 17.12 3.19
N GLY A 185 9.31 16.91 3.06
CA GLY A 185 8.51 17.41 1.94
C GLY A 185 8.12 18.86 2.14
N ASP A 186 7.97 19.55 1.01
CA ASP A 186 7.36 20.88 0.95
C ASP A 186 6.42 20.91 -0.26
N ILE A 187 5.18 21.37 -0.06
CA ILE A 187 4.15 21.42 -1.10
C ILE A 187 4.23 22.78 -1.79
N ASP A 188 4.70 22.76 -3.04
CA ASP A 188 4.60 23.93 -3.89
C ASP A 188 3.22 23.97 -4.53
N VAL A 189 2.26 24.61 -3.86
CA VAL A 189 0.86 24.73 -4.33
C VAL A 189 0.75 25.45 -5.67
N ASN A 190 1.75 26.25 -6.04
CA ASN A 190 1.76 26.99 -7.31
C ASN A 190 2.43 26.18 -8.43
N ASN A 191 3.19 25.13 -8.08
CA ASN A 191 3.89 24.29 -9.05
C ASN A 191 4.08 22.85 -8.54
N LEU A 192 2.99 22.09 -8.43
CA LEU A 192 3.02 20.67 -8.06
C LEU A 192 3.83 19.80 -9.03
N ASN A 193 4.07 20.28 -10.26
CA ASN A 193 4.80 19.56 -11.30
C ASN A 193 6.32 19.75 -11.23
N LEU A 194 6.85 20.69 -10.43
CA LEU A 194 8.29 20.89 -10.22
C LEU A 194 9.14 20.82 -11.52
N ARG A 195 8.75 21.57 -12.56
CA ARG A 195 9.42 21.53 -13.88
C ARG A 195 10.81 22.18 -13.88
N GLY A 196 11.66 21.74 -14.81
CA GLY A 196 12.96 22.39 -15.10
C GLY A 196 13.93 22.39 -13.92
N GLU A 197 14.55 23.53 -13.66
CA GLU A 197 15.54 23.70 -12.57
C GLU A 197 14.95 23.47 -11.16
N GLN A 198 13.62 23.48 -11.03
CA GLN A 198 12.95 23.23 -9.76
C GLN A 198 12.81 21.75 -9.43
N TYR A 199 13.08 20.86 -10.42
CA TYR A 199 13.01 19.43 -10.23
C TYR A 199 14.19 18.91 -9.42
N GLY A 200 13.88 18.16 -8.38
CA GLY A 200 14.83 17.29 -7.71
C GLY A 200 14.19 15.92 -7.50
N PRO A 201 14.84 14.79 -7.85
CA PRO A 201 14.24 13.46 -7.71
C PRO A 201 13.69 13.17 -6.31
N PHE A 202 14.44 13.55 -5.27
CA PHE A 202 13.99 13.42 -3.88
C PHE A 202 13.01 14.51 -3.45
N LYS A 203 13.12 15.73 -4.01
CA LYS A 203 12.17 16.82 -3.74
C LYS A 203 10.76 16.44 -4.20
N ALA A 204 10.64 15.94 -5.44
CA ALA A 204 9.38 15.43 -5.99
C ALA A 204 8.82 14.24 -5.20
N TYR A 205 9.69 13.29 -4.82
CA TYR A 205 9.28 12.17 -3.98
C TYR A 205 8.73 12.63 -2.62
N ASN A 206 9.49 13.44 -1.89
CA ASN A 206 9.12 13.93 -0.56
C ASN A 206 7.83 14.74 -0.62
N GLN A 207 7.68 15.58 -1.66
CA GLN A 207 6.45 16.33 -1.92
C GLN A 207 5.25 15.40 -2.10
N SER A 208 5.35 14.38 -2.95
CA SER A 208 4.25 13.43 -3.18
C SER A 208 3.88 12.63 -1.91
N LYS A 209 4.87 12.28 -1.07
CA LYS A 209 4.61 11.58 0.20
C LYS A 209 4.03 12.49 1.29
N LEU A 210 4.35 13.78 1.29
CA LEU A 210 3.65 14.79 2.10
C LEU A 210 2.21 14.96 1.64
N ALA A 211 1.99 15.05 0.32
CA ALA A 211 0.65 15.15 -0.26
C ALA A 211 -0.24 13.97 0.18
N ASN A 212 0.28 12.75 0.24
CA ASN A 212 -0.44 11.58 0.76
C ASN A 212 -0.92 11.74 2.21
N VAL A 213 -0.08 12.27 3.10
CA VAL A 213 -0.45 12.49 4.51
C VAL A 213 -1.50 13.60 4.64
N LEU A 214 -1.34 14.69 3.88
CA LEU A 214 -2.29 15.80 3.85
C LEU A 214 -3.65 15.35 3.30
N TYR A 215 -3.66 14.55 2.23
CA TYR A 215 -4.88 14.01 1.66
C TYR A 215 -5.60 13.09 2.62
N VAL A 216 -4.92 12.17 3.31
CA VAL A 216 -5.58 11.33 4.33
C VAL A 216 -6.22 12.19 5.42
N ARG A 217 -5.55 13.26 5.87
CA ARG A 217 -6.10 14.19 6.86
C ARG A 217 -7.35 14.89 6.36
N GLU A 218 -7.36 15.33 5.11
CA GLU A 218 -8.51 16.01 4.52
C GLU A 218 -9.67 15.04 4.25
N LEU A 219 -9.36 13.89 3.66
CA LEU A 219 -10.31 12.81 3.41
C LEU A 219 -10.98 12.35 4.72
N ALA A 220 -10.25 12.32 5.84
CA ALA A 220 -10.83 11.97 7.14
C ALA A 220 -11.93 12.95 7.59
N LYS A 221 -11.80 14.24 7.26
CA LYS A 221 -12.86 15.23 7.55
C LYS A 221 -14.08 15.01 6.66
N HIS A 222 -13.85 14.75 5.36
CA HIS A 222 -14.92 14.50 4.40
C HIS A 222 -15.69 13.20 4.69
N LEU A 223 -15.02 12.20 5.27
CA LEU A 223 -15.60 10.89 5.58
C LEU A 223 -16.15 10.78 7.01
N ASP A 224 -16.17 11.87 7.78
CA ASP A 224 -16.68 11.83 9.15
C ASP A 224 -18.14 11.36 9.19
N GLY A 225 -18.43 10.43 10.12
CA GLY A 225 -19.74 9.77 10.21
C GLY A 225 -20.04 8.71 9.13
N LEU A 226 -19.27 8.60 8.05
CA LEU A 226 -19.54 7.68 6.93
C LEU A 226 -18.97 6.26 7.11
N LYS A 227 -18.28 5.99 8.22
CA LYS A 227 -17.65 4.69 8.56
C LYS A 227 -16.66 4.17 7.49
N VAL A 228 -16.14 5.05 6.64
CA VAL A 228 -14.99 4.79 5.78
C VAL A 228 -13.77 5.41 6.44
N ILE A 229 -12.77 4.60 6.76
CA ILE A 229 -11.63 5.02 7.59
C ILE A 229 -10.39 5.21 6.70
N PRO A 230 -9.98 6.44 6.39
CA PRO A 230 -8.72 6.70 5.71
C PRO A 230 -7.55 6.64 6.70
N MET A 231 -6.44 6.06 6.28
CA MET A 231 -5.22 5.93 7.09
C MET A 231 -3.97 6.14 6.22
N ALA A 232 -2.98 6.82 6.77
CA ALA A 232 -1.65 6.93 6.19
C ALA A 232 -0.70 5.99 6.94
N VAL A 233 0.07 5.20 6.20
CA VAL A 233 0.97 4.20 6.77
C VAL A 233 2.34 4.38 6.15
N HIS A 234 3.38 4.49 6.98
CA HIS A 234 4.75 4.44 6.49
C HIS A 234 5.34 3.05 6.74
N PRO A 235 5.88 2.37 5.72
CA PRO A 235 6.37 0.99 5.81
C PRO A 235 7.63 0.80 6.67
N GLY A 236 8.30 1.88 7.10
CA GLY A 236 9.66 1.80 7.62
C GLY A 236 10.68 1.76 6.49
N ALA A 237 11.94 1.49 6.81
CA ALA A 237 12.94 1.14 5.80
C ALA A 237 12.64 -0.26 5.27
N VAL A 238 11.90 -0.34 4.17
CA VAL A 238 11.55 -1.61 3.53
C VAL A 238 12.29 -1.73 2.23
N ARG A 239 13.09 -2.77 2.12
CA ARG A 239 13.88 -3.00 0.93
C ARG A 239 12.98 -3.59 -0.14
N THR A 240 12.52 -2.75 -1.05
CA THR A 240 11.73 -3.13 -2.22
C THR A 240 12.63 -3.00 -3.46
N GLU A 241 12.16 -3.37 -4.65
CA GLU A 241 12.90 -3.07 -5.90
C GLU A 241 13.13 -1.56 -6.11
N ILE A 242 12.41 -0.71 -5.37
CA ILE A 242 12.64 0.73 -5.26
C ILE A 242 14.03 1.05 -4.65
N SER A 243 14.63 0.11 -3.93
CA SER A 243 15.95 0.18 -3.28
C SER A 243 16.80 -1.04 -3.67
N ASN A 244 17.49 -0.96 -4.81
CA ASN A 244 18.22 -2.06 -5.44
C ASN A 244 19.45 -2.54 -4.60
N THR A 245 19.28 -3.50 -3.68
CA THR A 245 20.36 -4.31 -3.05
C THR A 245 19.78 -5.66 -2.54
N GLY A 246 20.51 -6.78 -2.62
CA GLY A 246 19.97 -8.17 -2.77
C GLY A 246 19.47 -8.95 -1.52
N ASP A 247 18.50 -9.86 -1.75
CA ASP A 247 17.68 -10.80 -0.91
C ASP A 247 17.60 -10.68 0.64
N HIS A 248 16.39 -10.77 1.25
CA HIS A 248 16.04 -11.12 2.66
C HIS A 248 14.57 -10.75 3.06
N ARG A 249 14.01 -11.48 4.04
CA ARG A 249 12.58 -11.66 4.38
C ARG A 249 11.83 -10.41 4.88
N TYR A 250 10.58 -10.24 4.42
CA TYR A 250 9.66 -9.14 4.76
C TYR A 250 8.83 -9.42 6.02
N GLN A 251 8.60 -8.42 6.87
CA GLN A 251 7.68 -8.49 8.02
C GLN A 251 6.77 -7.25 8.04
N VAL A 252 5.48 -7.44 7.77
CA VAL A 252 4.47 -6.37 7.77
C VAL A 252 3.87 -6.26 9.17
N THR A 253 4.16 -5.16 9.86
CA THR A 253 3.72 -4.86 11.23
C THR A 253 2.85 -3.59 11.28
N PHE A 254 1.53 -3.64 11.48
CA PHE A 254 0.68 -2.43 11.59
C PHE A 254 0.64 -1.75 12.98
N ARG A 255 1.59 -0.90 13.40
CA ARG A 255 1.49 -0.27 14.74
C ARG A 255 0.49 0.89 14.82
N ASN A 256 -0.50 0.81 15.71
CA ASN A 256 -1.28 1.97 16.13
C ASN A 256 -0.50 2.73 17.22
N THR A 257 0.02 3.93 16.93
CA THR A 257 0.68 4.78 17.93
C THR A 257 -0.30 5.81 18.47
N SER A 258 -1.05 5.42 19.50
CA SER A 258 -1.81 6.36 20.32
C SER A 258 -0.90 6.95 21.40
N SER A 259 -0.26 8.08 21.11
CA SER A 259 0.02 9.13 22.11
C SER A 259 0.72 10.32 21.45
N ALA A 260 0.01 11.46 21.47
CA ALA A 260 0.48 12.82 21.18
C ALA A 260 0.43 13.36 19.75
N ILE A 261 -0.66 13.11 19.01
CA ILE A 261 -1.41 14.12 18.20
C ILE A 261 -2.88 13.61 18.16
N PRO A 262 -3.89 14.37 18.61
CA PRO A 262 -5.27 13.92 18.47
C PRO A 262 -5.68 13.99 16.99
N LEU A 263 -6.17 12.88 16.44
CA LEU A 263 -6.73 12.71 15.07
C LEU A 263 -5.72 12.62 13.91
N CYS A 264 -4.85 11.60 13.93
CA CYS A 264 -4.45 10.89 12.70
C CYS A 264 -3.93 9.50 13.08
N GLN A 265 -4.60 8.42 12.66
CA GLN A 265 -4.07 7.06 12.82
C GLN A 265 -2.92 6.86 11.83
N THR A 266 -1.76 7.46 12.12
CA THR A 266 -0.52 7.12 11.42
C THR A 266 -0.07 5.76 11.93
N VAL A 267 -0.12 4.75 11.06
CA VAL A 267 0.31 3.40 11.42
C VAL A 267 1.78 3.24 11.04
N GLN A 268 2.65 2.93 12.00
CA GLN A 268 4.05 2.60 11.72
C GLN A 268 4.16 1.14 11.31
N LEU A 269 4.60 0.90 10.08
CA LEU A 269 5.13 -0.38 9.65
C LEU A 269 6.62 -0.43 10.03
N ILE A 270 6.99 -1.39 10.88
CA ILE A 270 8.39 -1.62 11.24
C ILE A 270 8.80 -2.97 10.68
N THR A 271 9.72 -2.93 9.72
CA THR A 271 10.52 -4.09 9.28
C THR A 271 11.71 -4.26 10.22
N ARG A 272 11.86 -5.44 10.80
CA ARG A 272 13.00 -5.78 11.64
C ARG A 272 14.19 -6.08 10.72
N THR A 273 15.08 -5.12 10.51
CA THR A 273 16.44 -5.43 10.01
C THR A 273 17.15 -6.17 11.14
N SER A 274 17.42 -7.47 10.98
CA SER A 274 18.44 -8.11 11.79
C SER A 274 19.77 -7.41 11.49
N GLN A 275 20.25 -6.60 12.43
CA GLN A 275 21.63 -6.13 12.42
C GLN A 275 22.53 -7.36 12.42
N MET A 276 23.18 -7.66 11.29
CA MET A 276 24.47 -8.34 11.32
C MET A 276 25.53 -7.26 11.55
N PRO A 277 26.51 -7.49 12.44
CA PRO A 277 27.55 -6.52 12.73
C PRO A 277 28.40 -6.28 11.47
N TRP A 278 28.63 -5.00 11.21
CA TRP A 278 29.63 -4.47 10.29
C TRP A 278 30.99 -5.14 10.56
N TYR A 279 31.50 -5.97 9.65
CA TYR A 279 32.93 -6.28 9.61
C TYR A 279 33.62 -5.21 8.77
N GLY A 280 34.50 -4.46 9.42
CA GLY A 280 35.27 -3.38 8.84
C GLY A 280 36.22 -3.87 7.74
N ARG A 281 36.53 -2.91 6.86
CA ARG A 281 37.60 -2.97 5.87
C ARG A 281 38.93 -3.41 6.50
N LYS A 282 39.66 -4.27 5.80
CA LYS A 282 41.08 -4.05 5.51
C LYS A 282 41.22 -3.85 4.02
#